data_AF-A0A3A4Q137-F1
#
_entry.id   AF-A0A3A4Q137-F1
#
_cell.length_a   1.000
_cell.length_b   1.000
_cell.length_c   1.000
_cell.angle_alpha   90.00
_cell.angle_beta   90.00
_cell.angle_gamma   90.00
#
_symmetry.space_group_name_H-M   'P 1'
#
loop_
_entity.id
_entity.type
_entity.pdbx_description
1 polymer ?
#
loop_
_entity_poly.entity_id
_entity_poly.type
_entity_poly.pdbx_seq_one_letter_code
_entity_poly.pdbx_strand_id
1 'polypeptide(L)'
;MYGGNRAWGHNSIGVTTPTPIWYLAEGCTGGDFETWVLVQNPNAESTHVKLTFMTEKGVIPGPEMDLAGNSRHSFPLKNYVTSYDVSTKVEADRAVIAERAMYGGNRAWGHDSIGYAP
;
A
#
# COMPACT_ATOMS: atom_id res chain seq x y z
N MET A 1 5.97 -4.53 -16.04
CA MET A 1 6.04 -3.08 -16.36
C MET A 1 5.55 -2.79 -17.81
N TYR A 2 4.36 -2.20 -18.09
CA TYR A 2 3.85 -1.64 -19.40
C TYR A 2 2.63 -0.65 -19.34
N GLY A 3 2.50 0.38 -20.21
CA GLY A 3 1.62 1.62 -20.22
C GLY A 3 2.07 2.97 -20.95
N GLY A 4 1.34 3.48 -21.94
CA GLY A 4 1.82 4.46 -22.96
C GLY A 4 1.53 3.88 -24.34
N ASN A 5 0.23 3.71 -24.61
CA ASN A 5 -0.28 2.67 -25.50
C ASN A 5 0.28 1.25 -25.19
N ARG A 6 0.76 1.00 -23.94
CA ARG A 6 1.58 -0.12 -23.39
C ARG A 6 3.06 0.21 -22.95
N ALA A 7 3.48 1.46 -22.72
CA ALA A 7 4.83 1.85 -22.16
C ALA A 7 5.29 1.67 -20.63
N TRP A 8 4.52 1.78 -19.53
CA TRP A 8 4.74 1.60 -18.08
C TRP A 8 3.59 1.00 -17.25
N GLY A 9 3.90 -0.01 -16.46
CA GLY A 9 3.03 -0.72 -15.52
C GLY A 9 3.96 -1.14 -14.40
N HIS A 10 3.59 -1.96 -13.44
CA HIS A 10 4.56 -2.39 -12.43
C HIS A 10 4.20 -3.77 -11.95
N ASN A 11 5.15 -4.39 -11.28
CA ASN A 11 4.96 -5.67 -10.63
C ASN A 11 6.03 -5.80 -9.56
N SER A 12 5.70 -6.57 -8.54
CA SER A 12 6.67 -7.10 -7.61
C SER A 12 6.80 -8.61 -7.76
N ILE A 13 7.65 -9.21 -6.93
CA ILE A 13 7.60 -10.65 -6.69
C ILE A 13 6.31 -11.01 -5.94
N GLY A 14 5.89 -12.27 -6.01
CA GLY A 14 4.75 -12.75 -5.25
C GLY A 14 5.06 -12.97 -3.77
N VAL A 15 4.01 -13.12 -2.97
CA VAL A 15 4.07 -13.53 -1.57
C VAL A 15 3.66 -15.01 -1.48
N THR A 16 4.43 -15.83 -0.76
CA THR A 16 4.09 -17.26 -0.55
C THR A 16 3.18 -17.49 0.65
N THR A 17 3.19 -16.57 1.63
CA THR A 17 2.43 -16.69 2.88
C THR A 17 1.90 -15.33 3.34
N PRO A 18 0.58 -15.16 3.52
CA PRO A 18 0.00 -13.97 4.15
C PRO A 18 0.45 -13.81 5.62
N THR A 19 0.52 -12.58 6.12
CA THR A 19 0.87 -12.28 7.52
C THR A 19 0.01 -11.12 8.07
N PRO A 20 -0.15 -10.99 9.39
CA PRO A 20 -0.94 -9.91 9.98
C PRO A 20 -0.21 -8.56 10.03
N ILE A 21 1.11 -8.51 9.76
CA ILE A 21 1.91 -7.28 9.85
C ILE A 21 2.80 -7.16 8.61
N TRP A 22 2.73 -6.00 7.95
CA TRP A 22 3.55 -5.64 6.80
C TRP A 22 4.18 -4.26 6.95
N TYR A 23 5.40 -4.11 6.42
CA TYR A 23 6.15 -2.86 6.41
C TYR A 23 6.48 -2.44 4.97
N LEU A 24 6.11 -1.21 4.63
CA LEU A 24 6.33 -0.59 3.31
C LEU A 24 7.20 0.66 3.53
N ALA A 25 8.50 0.54 3.28
CA ALA A 25 9.50 1.51 3.76
C ALA A 25 9.53 2.86 3.03
N GLU A 26 8.95 2.97 1.84
CA GLU A 26 8.97 4.19 1.02
C GLU A 26 7.55 4.56 0.58
N GLY A 27 7.34 5.82 0.23
CA GLY A 27 6.10 6.40 -0.26
C GLY A 27 6.21 7.92 -0.34
N CYS A 28 5.49 8.53 -1.28
CA CYS A 28 5.44 9.98 -1.48
C CYS A 28 4.03 10.38 -1.93
N THR A 29 3.45 11.38 -1.27
CA THR A 29 2.16 11.98 -1.62
C THR A 29 2.26 13.49 -1.89
N GLY A 30 3.48 14.03 -1.85
CA GLY A 30 3.80 15.40 -2.24
C GLY A 30 3.99 15.55 -3.75
N GLY A 31 3.89 16.78 -4.25
CA GLY A 31 4.08 17.08 -5.67
C GLY A 31 3.07 16.36 -6.57
N ASP A 32 3.57 15.70 -7.60
CA ASP A 32 2.80 14.92 -8.58
C ASP A 32 2.83 13.40 -8.30
N PHE A 33 3.29 12.99 -7.13
CA PHE A 33 3.36 11.59 -6.73
C PHE A 33 2.01 11.08 -6.22
N GLU A 34 1.66 9.86 -6.60
CA GLU A 34 0.52 9.11 -6.07
C GLU A 34 1.03 7.83 -5.41
N THR A 35 0.85 7.70 -4.08
CA THR A 35 1.10 6.44 -3.38
C THR A 35 -0.21 5.76 -3.00
N TRP A 36 -0.25 4.46 -3.22
CA TRP A 36 -1.35 3.56 -2.88
C TRP A 36 -0.82 2.41 -2.05
N VAL A 37 -1.53 2.06 -0.99
CA VAL A 37 -1.30 0.81 -0.26
C VAL A 37 -2.46 -0.12 -0.56
N LEU A 38 -2.15 -1.30 -1.07
CA LEU A 38 -3.14 -2.29 -1.46
C LEU A 38 -3.07 -3.43 -0.46
N VAL A 39 -4.22 -3.79 0.10
CA VAL A 39 -4.35 -4.86 1.08
C VAL A 39 -5.34 -5.88 0.55
N GLN A 40 -4.88 -7.11 0.37
CA GLN A 40 -5.70 -8.26 0.02
C GLN A 40 -6.01 -9.06 1.28
N ASN A 41 -7.29 -9.31 1.52
CA ASN A 41 -7.78 -10.30 2.46
C ASN A 41 -8.01 -11.63 1.71
N PRO A 42 -7.14 -12.65 1.89
CA PRO A 42 -7.34 -13.97 1.29
C PRO A 42 -8.26 -14.88 2.11
N ASN A 43 -8.69 -14.45 3.30
CA ASN A 43 -9.55 -15.23 4.19
C ASN A 43 -11.01 -15.15 3.71
N ALA A 44 -11.84 -16.13 4.08
CA ALA A 44 -13.27 -16.10 3.79
C ALA A 44 -14.02 -15.11 4.70
N GLU A 45 -13.49 -14.85 5.89
CA GLU A 45 -14.03 -13.92 6.88
C GLU A 45 -13.56 -12.47 6.64
N SER A 46 -14.34 -11.52 7.15
CA SER A 46 -13.90 -10.13 7.25
C SER A 46 -12.65 -10.00 8.12
N THR A 47 -11.75 -9.10 7.75
CA THR A 47 -10.49 -8.82 8.44
C THR A 47 -10.39 -7.33 8.73
N HIS A 48 -10.16 -6.96 9.99
CA HIS A 48 -9.93 -5.57 10.37
C HIS A 48 -8.50 -5.17 10.00
N VAL A 49 -8.34 -4.13 9.19
CA VAL A 49 -7.04 -3.64 8.69
C VAL A 49 -6.82 -2.21 9.16
N LYS A 50 -5.61 -1.91 9.64
CA LYS A 50 -5.18 -0.58 10.08
C LYS A 50 -3.85 -0.19 9.45
N LEU A 51 -3.78 1.03 8.91
CA LEU A 51 -2.56 1.64 8.42
C LEU A 51 -2.02 2.63 9.44
N THR A 52 -0.71 2.63 9.64
CA THR A 52 0.02 3.65 10.40
C THR A 52 1.11 4.24 9.52
N PHE A 53 1.21 5.56 9.46
CA PHE A 53 2.21 6.25 8.65
C PHE A 53 3.35 6.75 9.53
N MET A 54 4.58 6.55 9.08
CA MET A 54 5.75 7.20 9.66
C MET A 54 6.22 8.24 8.65
N THR A 55 6.25 9.49 9.09
CA THR A 55 6.63 10.65 8.27
C THR A 55 7.87 11.33 8.84
N GLU A 56 8.44 12.26 8.09
CA GLU A 56 9.48 13.18 8.56
C GLU A 56 9.11 13.94 9.86
N LYS A 57 7.80 14.13 10.13
CA LYS A 57 7.28 14.81 11.33
C LYS A 57 6.91 13.85 12.45
N GLY A 58 7.18 12.56 12.27
CA GLY A 58 6.83 11.49 13.20
C GLY A 58 5.66 10.62 12.73
N VAL A 59 5.21 9.77 13.64
CA VAL A 59 4.15 8.78 13.39
C VAL A 59 2.78 9.43 13.45
N ILE A 60 1.92 9.15 12.47
CA ILE A 60 0.53 9.60 12.43
C ILE A 60 -0.41 8.41 12.12
N PRO A 61 -1.66 8.44 12.62
CA PRO A 61 -2.64 7.41 12.29
C PRO A 61 -3.04 7.50 10.81
N GLY A 62 -3.19 6.34 10.16
CA GLY A 62 -3.79 6.20 8.84
C GLY A 62 -5.24 5.70 8.90
N PRO A 63 -5.83 5.31 7.75
CA PRO A 63 -7.14 4.70 7.73
C PRO A 63 -7.16 3.31 8.38
N GLU A 64 -8.32 2.94 8.89
CA GLU A 64 -8.65 1.59 9.31
C GLU A 64 -10.04 1.20 8.77
N MET A 65 -10.24 -0.07 8.45
CA MET A 65 -11.53 -0.58 7.98
C MET A 65 -11.63 -2.10 8.12
N ASP A 66 -12.87 -2.59 8.12
CA ASP A 66 -13.15 -4.01 7.93
C ASP A 66 -13.16 -4.35 6.44
N LEU A 67 -12.21 -5.18 6.03
CA LEU A 67 -12.08 -5.66 4.67
C LEU A 67 -12.80 -7.00 4.53
N ALA A 68 -13.82 -7.05 3.67
CA ALA A 68 -14.60 -8.26 3.42
C ALA A 68 -13.71 -9.46 3.01
N GLY A 69 -14.19 -10.67 3.27
CA GLY A 69 -13.50 -11.89 2.85
C GLY A 69 -13.28 -11.95 1.35
N ASN A 70 -12.17 -12.57 0.93
CA ASN A 70 -11.78 -12.76 -0.47
C ASN A 70 -11.80 -11.46 -1.29
N SER A 71 -11.40 -10.35 -0.68
CA SER A 71 -11.47 -9.03 -1.31
C SER A 71 -10.19 -8.23 -1.12
N ARG A 72 -10.02 -7.20 -1.94
CA ARG A 72 -8.91 -6.25 -1.86
C ARG A 72 -9.43 -4.84 -1.70
N HIS A 73 -8.71 -4.02 -0.94
CA HIS A 73 -8.88 -2.58 -0.95
C HIS A 73 -7.56 -1.87 -1.28
N SER A 74 -7.67 -0.74 -1.97
CA SER A 74 -6.54 0.10 -2.37
C SER A 74 -6.71 1.48 -1.75
N PHE A 75 -5.91 1.78 -0.72
CA PHE A 75 -5.94 3.04 0.01
C PHE A 75 -5.11 4.10 -0.73
N PRO A 76 -5.71 5.18 -1.26
CA PRO A 76 -4.96 6.33 -1.77
C PRO A 76 -4.40 7.15 -0.62
N LEU A 77 -3.09 7.11 -0.40
CA LEU A 77 -2.46 7.76 0.75
C LEU A 77 -2.64 9.28 0.77
N LYS A 78 -2.78 9.91 -0.41
CA LYS A 78 -3.03 11.36 -0.55
C LYS A 78 -4.28 11.86 0.18
N ASN A 79 -5.23 10.97 0.51
CA ASN A 79 -6.43 11.33 1.25
C ASN A 79 -6.17 11.47 2.76
N TYR A 80 -5.00 11.04 3.24
CA TYR A 80 -4.70 10.92 4.67
C TYR A 80 -3.41 11.63 5.07
N VAL A 81 -2.44 11.76 4.16
CA VAL A 81 -1.14 12.36 4.43
C VAL A 81 -0.59 13.06 3.19
N THR A 82 0.01 14.23 3.39
CA THR A 82 0.80 14.97 2.39
C THR A 82 2.23 15.06 2.88
N SER A 83 3.14 14.28 2.30
CA SER A 83 4.57 14.30 2.61
C SER A 83 5.39 13.74 1.44
N TYR A 84 6.64 14.18 1.31
CA TYR A 84 7.60 13.55 0.41
C TYR A 84 8.17 12.24 0.97
N ASP A 85 8.06 12.03 2.29
CA ASP A 85 8.65 10.92 3.02
C ASP A 85 7.57 10.25 3.87
N VAL A 86 6.98 9.16 3.36
CA VAL A 86 6.03 8.34 4.12
C VAL A 86 6.30 6.84 3.97
N SER A 87 6.61 6.17 5.08
CA SER A 87 6.53 4.71 5.18
C SER A 87 5.22 4.28 5.81
N THR A 88 4.74 3.08 5.50
CA THR A 88 3.49 2.55 6.03
C THR A 88 3.71 1.22 6.74
N LYS A 89 3.15 1.09 7.93
CA LYS A 89 2.91 -0.20 8.59
C LYS A 89 1.44 -0.58 8.37
N VAL A 90 1.20 -1.80 7.91
CA VAL A 90 -0.13 -2.40 7.81
C VAL A 90 -0.25 -3.43 8.92
N GLU A 91 -1.33 -3.35 9.69
CA GLU A 91 -1.69 -4.32 10.72
C GLU A 91 -3.08 -4.87 10.43
N ALA A 92 -3.28 -6.15 10.70
CA ALA A 92 -4.55 -6.80 10.55
C ALA A 92 -4.79 -7.85 11.65
N ASP A 93 -6.05 -8.09 11.99
CA ASP A 93 -6.44 -9.11 12.96
C ASP A 93 -6.39 -10.54 12.40
N ARG A 94 -6.27 -10.67 11.07
CA ARG A 94 -6.02 -11.92 10.33
C ARG A 94 -4.89 -11.71 9.31
N ALA A 95 -4.36 -12.81 8.81
CA ALA A 95 -3.28 -12.75 7.83
C ALA A 95 -3.77 -12.12 6.51
N VAL A 96 -3.06 -11.09 6.04
CA VAL A 96 -3.32 -10.36 4.79
C VAL A 96 -2.08 -10.33 3.92
N ILE A 97 -2.20 -9.81 2.71
CA ILE A 97 -1.09 -9.47 1.83
C ILE A 97 -1.12 -7.96 1.60
N ALA A 98 0.04 -7.30 1.69
CA ALA A 98 0.15 -5.87 1.42
C ALA A 98 1.22 -5.56 0.37
N GLU A 99 0.88 -4.66 -0.55
CA GLU A 99 1.78 -4.11 -1.57
C GLU A 99 1.60 -2.59 -1.64
N ARG A 100 2.58 -1.90 -2.22
CA ARG A 100 2.55 -0.46 -2.46
C ARG A 100 2.77 -0.19 -3.93
N ALA A 101 1.79 0.48 -4.54
CA ALA A 101 1.92 1.05 -5.87
C ALA A 101 2.19 2.55 -5.78
N MET A 102 3.14 3.04 -6.58
CA MET A 102 3.46 4.45 -6.74
C MET A 102 3.39 4.87 -8.20
N TYR A 103 2.99 6.11 -8.44
CA TYR A 103 2.95 6.71 -9.77
C TYR A 103 3.40 8.17 -9.70
N GLY A 104 3.85 8.73 -10.82
CA GLY A 104 4.02 10.17 -10.96
C GLY A 104 4.10 10.61 -12.42
N GLY A 105 4.28 11.91 -12.65
CA GLY A 105 4.21 12.49 -13.98
C GLY A 105 2.85 12.28 -14.65
N ASN A 106 1.74 12.47 -13.93
CA ASN A 106 0.39 12.09 -14.38
C ASN A 106 0.27 10.60 -14.75
N ARG A 107 0.89 9.73 -13.93
CA ARG A 107 0.99 8.28 -14.14
C ARG A 107 1.75 7.89 -15.42
N ALA A 108 2.69 8.72 -15.85
CA ALA A 108 3.61 8.40 -16.94
C ALA A 108 4.66 7.35 -16.53
N TRP A 109 4.93 7.18 -15.24
CA TRP A 109 5.79 6.13 -14.70
C TRP A 109 5.19 5.59 -13.39
N GLY A 110 5.66 4.43 -12.96
CA GLY A 110 5.21 3.83 -11.70
C GLY A 110 6.15 2.79 -11.15
N HIS A 111 5.93 2.43 -9.89
CA HIS A 111 6.71 1.46 -9.14
C HIS A 111 5.76 0.63 -8.28
N ASP A 112 6.13 -0.63 -8.01
CA ASP A 112 5.41 -1.47 -7.07
C ASP A 112 6.33 -2.36 -6.27
N SER A 113 5.95 -2.64 -5.04
CA SER A 113 6.65 -3.58 -4.17
C SER A 113 5.69 -4.22 -3.18
N ILE A 114 5.84 -5.52 -2.97
CA ILE A 114 5.33 -6.16 -1.76
C ILE A 114 5.97 -5.53 -0.52
N GLY A 115 5.26 -5.57 0.60
CA GLY A 115 5.85 -5.20 1.88
C GLY A 115 6.83 -6.25 2.39
N TYR A 116 7.63 -5.85 3.37
CA TYR A 116 8.36 -6.80 4.21
C TYR A 116 7.45 -7.34 5.30
N ALA A 117 7.51 -8.65 5.53
CA ALA A 117 6.88 -9.34 6.65
C ALA A 117 7.97 -10.12 7.43
N PRO A 118 8.04 -9.98 8.77
CA PRO A 118 8.96 -10.74 9.61
C PRO A 118 8.54 -12.20 9.82
#